data_AF-A0AAD3W5A7-F1
#
_entry.id   AF-A0AAD3W5A7-F1
#
_cell.length_a   1.000
_cell.length_b   1.000
_cell.length_c   1.000
_cell.angle_alpha   90.00
_cell.angle_beta   90.00
_cell.angle_gamma   90.00
#
_symmetry.space_group_name_H-M   'P 1'
#
loop_
_entity.id
_entity.type
_entity.pdbx_description
1 polymer ?
#
loop_
_entity_poly.entity_id
_entity_poly.type
_entity_poly.pdbx_seq_one_letter_code
_entity_poly.pdbx_strand_id
1 'polypeptide(L)'
;ILPILGPGLLYLPWIIYHLIWGEAGFAVGLVLLYGLVSAFRQVAQTHLVGRELGLHPLVTLVSIYAGFRLFGAPGLVYGPLTALLVKGMWASGLIPHEGGATR
;
A
#
# COMPACT_ATOMS: atom_id res chain seq x y z
N ILE A 1 -1.95 14.01 1.95
CA ILE A 1 -2.43 13.23 0.79
C ILE A 1 -1.93 13.98 -0.45
N LEU A 2 -1.02 13.40 -1.24
CA LEU A 2 -0.68 13.87 -2.58
C LEU A 2 -1.34 12.88 -3.55
N PRO A 3 -2.65 13.05 -3.83
CA PRO A 3 -3.44 12.06 -4.54
C PRO A 3 -3.26 12.32 -6.04
N ILE A 4 -2.55 11.40 -6.71
CA ILE A 4 -2.69 11.05 -8.15
C ILE A 4 -2.38 12.15 -9.19
N LEU A 5 -2.42 13.45 -8.85
CA LEU A 5 -1.89 14.60 -9.59
C LEU A 5 -0.34 14.65 -9.58
N GLY A 6 0.29 13.47 -9.49
CA GLY A 6 1.72 13.33 -9.41
C GLY A 6 2.39 13.42 -10.79
N PRO A 7 3.59 12.84 -10.94
CA PRO A 7 4.41 12.94 -12.15
C PRO A 7 3.65 12.60 -13.45
N GLY A 8 2.65 11.71 -13.42
CA GLY A 8 1.88 11.34 -14.60
C GLY A 8 1.28 12.53 -15.35
N LEU A 9 0.84 13.58 -14.65
CA LEU A 9 0.29 14.78 -15.29
C LEU A 9 1.36 15.63 -16.00
N LEU A 10 2.63 15.52 -15.59
CA LEU A 10 3.76 16.20 -16.22
C LEU A 10 4.32 15.37 -17.37
N TYR A 11 4.46 14.04 -17.17
CA TYR A 11 5.00 13.13 -18.17
C TYR A 11 4.05 12.91 -19.35
N LEU A 12 2.72 12.79 -19.14
CA LEU A 12 1.76 12.59 -20.24
C LEU A 12 1.79 13.67 -21.33
N PRO A 13 1.59 14.97 -21.01
CA PRO A 13 1.61 16.01 -22.04
C PRO A 13 2.99 16.13 -22.70
N TRP A 14 4.06 15.82 -21.97
CA TRP A 14 5.42 15.87 -22.48
C TRP A 14 5.72 14.69 -23.44
N ILE A 15 5.26 13.48 -23.12
CA ILE A 15 5.30 12.32 -24.02
C ILE A 15 4.51 12.64 -25.30
N ILE A 16 3.29 13.16 -25.16
CA ILE A 16 2.43 13.52 -26.29
C ILE A 16 3.10 14.60 -27.16
N TYR A 17 3.70 15.61 -26.54
CA TYR A 17 4.44 16.66 -27.25
C TYR A 17 5.55 16.07 -28.12
N HIS A 18 6.45 15.25 -27.57
CA HIS A 18 7.55 14.67 -28.36
C HIS A 18 7.06 13.67 -29.41
N LEU A 19 5.93 12.99 -29.17
CA LEU A 19 5.32 12.13 -30.18
C LEU A 19 4.83 12.93 -31.40
N ILE A 20 4.22 14.10 -31.16
CA ILE A 20 3.71 15.00 -32.22
C ILE A 20 4.87 15.61 -33.02
N TRP A 21 5.99 15.93 -32.36
CA TRP A 21 7.19 16.48 -33.00
C TRP A 21 8.09 15.43 -33.69
N GLY A 22 7.69 14.15 -33.69
CA GLY A 22 8.41 13.07 -34.37
C GLY A 22 9.62 12.55 -33.61
N GLU A 23 9.84 12.99 -32.36
CA GLU A 23 10.95 12.56 -31.52
C GLU A 23 10.61 11.27 -30.75
N ALA A 24 10.33 10.19 -31.49
CA ALA A 24 9.89 8.92 -30.92
C ALA A 24 10.91 8.33 -29.92
N GLY A 25 12.21 8.48 -30.17
CA GLY A 25 13.26 7.99 -29.26
C GLY A 25 13.21 8.65 -27.88
N PHE A 26 12.99 9.97 -27.83
CA PHE A 26 12.88 10.70 -26.57
C PHE A 26 11.58 10.37 -25.84
N ALA A 27 10.46 10.23 -26.57
CA ALA A 27 9.18 9.83 -26.00
C ALA A 27 9.24 8.45 -25.32
N VAL A 28 9.90 7.46 -25.95
CA VAL A 28 10.12 6.13 -25.34
C VAL A 28 10.96 6.22 -24.07
N GLY A 29 12.01 7.05 -24.08
CA GLY A 29 12.81 7.32 -22.88
C GLY A 29 11.98 7.91 -21.74
N LEU A 30 11.08 8.85 -22.04
CA LEU A 30 10.16 9.43 -21.05
C LEU A 30 9.19 8.39 -20.48
N VAL A 31 8.65 7.50 -21.31
CA VAL A 31 7.75 6.41 -20.85
C VAL A 31 8.48 5.47 -19.90
N LEU A 32 9.71 5.07 -20.22
CA LEU A 32 10.53 4.22 -19.36
C LEU A 32 10.85 4.91 -18.03
N LEU A 33 11.23 6.18 -18.08
CA LEU A 33 11.51 6.98 -16.89
C LEU A 33 10.26 7.12 -16.01
N TYR A 34 9.11 7.41 -16.61
CA TYR A 34 7.83 7.47 -15.91
C TYR A 34 7.49 6.14 -15.23
N GLY A 35 7.68 5.01 -15.93
CA GLY A 35 7.47 3.67 -15.38
C GLY A 35 8.36 3.40 -14.17
N LEU A 36 9.66 3.76 -14.25
CA LEU A 36 10.62 3.59 -13.17
C LEU A 36 10.24 4.41 -11.93
N VAL A 37 9.91 5.69 -12.12
CA VAL A 37 9.45 6.58 -11.04
C VAL A 37 8.17 6.05 -10.39
N SER A 38 7.24 5.54 -11.20
CA SER A 38 5.99 4.94 -10.71
C SER A 38 6.25 3.68 -9.87
N ALA A 39 7.18 2.82 -10.28
CA ALA A 39 7.57 1.63 -9.53
C ALA A 39 8.17 1.98 -8.16
N PHE A 40 9.13 2.91 -8.12
CA PHE A 40 9.69 3.39 -6.85
C PHE A 40 8.63 4.02 -5.95
N ARG A 41 7.69 4.77 -6.54
CA ARG A 41 6.55 5.34 -5.80
C ARG A 41 5.65 4.25 -5.23
N GLN A 42 5.35 3.19 -5.97
CA GLN A 42 4.57 2.06 -5.48
C GLN A 42 5.27 1.41 -4.29
N VAL A 43 6.57 1.14 -4.40
CA VAL A 43 7.38 0.58 -3.29
C VAL A 43 7.31 1.48 -2.05
N ALA A 44 7.59 2.78 -2.22
CA ALA A 44 7.52 3.75 -1.13
C ALA A 44 6.11 3.80 -0.50
N GLN A 45 5.06 3.85 -1.32
CA GLN A 45 3.68 3.82 -0.83
C GLN A 45 3.34 2.50 -0.12
N THR A 46 3.74 1.33 -0.64
CA THR A 46 3.49 0.04 0.02
C THR A 46 4.22 -0.10 1.34
N HIS A 47 5.44 0.44 1.46
CA HIS A 47 6.15 0.49 2.74
C HIS A 47 5.49 1.44 3.74
N LEU A 48 5.04 2.62 3.28
CA LEU A 48 4.30 3.56 4.13
C LEU A 48 2.97 2.96 4.60
N VAL A 49 2.17 2.41 3.68
CA VAL A 49 0.86 1.80 4.00
C VAL A 49 1.01 0.57 4.90
N GLY A 50 2.05 -0.25 4.69
CA GLY A 50 2.36 -1.37 5.58
C GLY A 50 2.67 -0.93 7.02
N ARG A 51 3.31 0.24 7.18
CA ARG A 51 3.59 0.83 8.49
C ARG A 51 2.33 1.42 9.16
N GLU A 52 1.43 2.01 8.37
CA GLU A 52 0.15 2.60 8.85
C GLU A 52 -0.82 1.55 9.41
N LEU A 53 -0.87 0.34 8.84
CA LEU A 53 -1.67 -0.76 9.42
C LEU A 53 -1.14 -1.18 10.81
N GLY A 54 0.17 -0.98 11.03
CA GLY A 54 0.90 -1.30 12.26
C GLY A 54 0.74 -2.76 12.74
N LEU A 55 0.17 -3.64 11.92
CA LEU A 55 0.10 -5.07 12.19
C LEU A 55 1.45 -5.64 11.77
N HIS A 56 2.10 -6.36 12.68
CA HIS A 56 3.35 -7.01 12.34
C HIS A 56 3.10 -8.02 11.21
N PRO A 57 3.92 -8.07 10.14
CA PRO A 57 3.70 -8.96 9.00
C PRO A 57 3.45 -10.43 9.37
N LEU A 58 4.13 -10.91 10.43
CA LEU A 58 3.90 -12.26 10.97
C LEU A 58 2.47 -12.46 11.48
N VAL A 59 1.87 -11.46 12.15
CA VAL A 59 0.49 -11.52 12.66
C VAL A 59 -0.49 -11.62 11.49
N THR A 60 -0.25 -10.84 10.42
CA THR A 60 -1.04 -10.93 9.19
C THR A 60 -0.89 -12.30 8.52
N LEU A 61 0.32 -12.85 8.46
CA LEU A 61 0.55 -14.16 7.86
C LEU A 61 -0.14 -15.29 8.65
N VAL A 62 -0.01 -15.26 9.99
CA VAL A 62 -0.66 -16.21 10.88
C VAL A 62 -2.17 -16.10 10.79
N SER A 63 -2.73 -14.89 10.72
CA SER A 63 -4.17 -14.71 10.62
C SER A 63 -4.74 -15.18 9.29
N ILE A 64 -4.02 -14.97 8.18
CA ILE A 64 -4.37 -15.53 6.86
C ILE A 64 -4.38 -17.06 6.93
N TYR A 65 -3.33 -17.66 7.47
CA TYR A 65 -3.22 -19.12 7.56
C TYR A 65 -4.32 -19.72 8.45
N ALA A 66 -4.55 -19.13 9.62
CA ALA A 66 -5.61 -19.55 10.54
C ALA A 66 -6.99 -19.38 9.89
N GLY A 67 -7.26 -18.23 9.27
CA GLY A 67 -8.51 -17.96 8.56
C GLY A 67 -8.74 -18.96 7.44
N PHE A 68 -7.72 -19.23 6.62
CA PHE A 68 -7.78 -20.22 5.54
C PHE A 68 -8.08 -21.62 6.07
N ARG A 69 -7.47 -22.02 7.19
CA ARG A 69 -7.70 -23.35 7.78
C ARG A 69 -9.11 -23.52 8.33
N LEU A 70 -9.72 -22.44 8.85
CA LEU A 70 -11.05 -22.47 9.47
C LEU A 70 -12.18 -22.32 8.44
N PHE A 71 -12.02 -21.42 7.46
CA PHE A 71 -13.09 -21.02 6.54
C PHE A 71 -12.76 -21.26 5.05
N GLY A 72 -11.59 -21.80 4.73
CA GLY A 72 -11.15 -21.99 3.34
C GLY A 72 -10.83 -20.67 2.64
N ALA A 73 -11.11 -20.58 1.34
CA ALA A 73 -10.84 -19.39 0.51
C ALA A 73 -11.34 -18.05 1.10
N PRO A 74 -12.57 -17.91 1.63
CA PRO A 74 -13.00 -16.65 2.25
C PRO A 74 -12.20 -16.29 3.52
N GLY A 75 -11.64 -17.30 4.18
CA GLY A 75 -10.78 -17.13 5.35
C GLY A 75 -9.51 -16.33 5.11
N LEU A 76 -9.05 -16.24 3.85
CA LEU A 76 -7.90 -15.40 3.46
C LEU A 76 -8.17 -13.90 3.70
N VAL A 77 -9.43 -13.48 3.59
CA VAL A 77 -9.86 -12.09 3.81
C VAL A 77 -10.28 -11.87 5.26
N TYR A 78 -11.06 -12.80 5.83
CA TYR A 78 -11.54 -12.69 7.21
C TYR A 78 -10.42 -12.81 8.26
N GLY A 79 -9.34 -13.55 7.97
CA GLY A 79 -8.18 -13.68 8.87
C GLY A 79 -7.53 -12.33 9.22
N PRO A 80 -6.98 -11.58 8.24
CA PRO A 80 -6.44 -10.25 8.46
C PRO A 80 -7.45 -9.27 9.07
N LEU A 81 -8.71 -9.31 8.63
CA LEU A 81 -9.76 -8.43 9.13
C LEU A 81 -10.00 -8.62 10.63
N THR A 82 -10.13 -9.87 11.08
CA THR A 82 -10.33 -10.18 12.51
C THR A 82 -9.11 -9.79 13.34
N ALA A 83 -7.89 -10.05 12.86
CA ALA A 83 -6.67 -9.60 13.54
C ALA A 83 -6.58 -8.07 13.66
N LEU A 84 -7.00 -7.33 12.62
CA LEU A 84 -7.07 -5.88 12.63
C LEU A 84 -8.11 -5.36 13.64
N LEU A 85 -9.29 -6.00 13.71
CA LEU A 85 -10.34 -5.65 14.67
C LEU A 85 -9.86 -5.87 16.12
N VAL A 86 -9.24 -7.01 16.42
CA VAL A 86 -8.70 -7.31 17.75
C VAL A 86 -7.64 -6.27 18.14
N LYS A 87 -6.73 -5.95 17.21
CA LYS A 87 -5.72 -4.91 17.44
C LYS A 87 -6.37 -3.54 17.69
N GLY A 88 -7.41 -3.19 16.93
CA GLY A 88 -8.16 -1.95 17.10
C GLY A 88 -8.84 -1.87 18.47
N MET A 89 -9.40 -2.97 18.95
CA MET A 89 -10.01 -3.07 20.30
C MET A 89 -8.98 -2.97 21.43
N TRP A 90 -7.77 -3.48 21.22
CA TRP A 90 -6.66 -3.31 22.17
C TRP A 90 -6.17 -1.86 22.21
N ALA A 91 -6.04 -1.22 21.04
CA ALA A 91 -5.58 0.16 20.95
C ALA A 91 -6.60 1.18 21.48
N SER A 92 -7.90 0.86 21.43
CA SER A 92 -8.98 1.75 21.92
C SER A 92 -9.23 1.66 23.43
N GLY A 93 -8.52 0.78 24.16
CA GLY A 93 -8.66 0.66 25.61
C GLY A 93 -9.94 -0.04 26.08
N LEU A 94 -10.70 -0.67 25.17
CA LEU A 94 -11.88 -1.49 25.49
C LEU A 94 -11.53 -2.78 26.25
N ILE A 95 -10.30 -3.26 26.11
CA ILE A 95 -9.73 -4.35 26.91
C ILE A 95 -8.72 -3.70 27.86
N PRO A 96 -8.94 -3.74 29.19
CA PRO A 96 -7.97 -3.23 30.16
C PRO A 96 -6.64 -3.95 30.00
N HIS A 97 -5.61 -3.22 29.58
CA HIS A 97 -4.22 -3.66 29.69
C HIS A 97 -3.60 -2.80 30.78
N GLU A 98 -2.97 -3.42 31.78
CA GLU A 98 -2.39 -2.73 32.94
C GLU A 98 -1.15 -1.86 32.62
N GLY A 99 -0.95 -1.47 31.36
CA GLY A 99 0.13 -0.62 30.88
C GLY A 99 -0.30 0.81 30.52
N GLY A 100 -1.56 1.19 30.77
CA GLY A 100 -2.08 2.53 30.54
C GLY A 100 -1.65 3.55 31.60
N ALA A 101 -0.35 3.78 31.78
CA ALA A 101 0.16 4.95 32.46
C ALA A 101 1.07 5.75 31.52
N THR A 102 0.60 6.96 31.18
CA THR A 102 1.37 8.08 30.60
C THR A 102 1.98 7.88 29.22
N ARG A 103 1.25 8.26 28.17
CA ARG A 103 1.48 9.49 27.38
C ARG A 103 0.53 9.61 26.20
#